data_AF-A0A4R5B1N7-F1
#
_entry.id   AF-A0A4R5B1N7-F1
#
_cell.length_a   1.000
_cell.length_b   1.000
_cell.length_c   1.000
_cell.angle_alpha   90.00
_cell.angle_beta   90.00
_cell.angle_gamma   90.00
#
_symmetry.space_group_name_H-M   'P 1'
#
loop_
_entity.id
_entity.type
_entity.pdbx_description
1 polymer ?
#
loop_
_entity_poly.entity_id
_entity_poly.type
_entity_poly.pdbx_seq_one_letter_code
_entity_poly.pdbx_strand_id
1 'polypeptide(L)'
;MLSDRIARGVAAGQITETYFRWPSPQARPGARVPTRSGLIEITGLTQVDPETLTDADAARAGFTTAAGLRASLSRHRGSTYRLQL
;
A
#
# COMPACT_ATOMS: atom_id res chain seq x y z
N MET A 1 -1.74 -7.72 -8.18
CA MET A 1 -2.10 -6.59 -9.05
C MET A 1 -2.77 -5.52 -8.20
N LEU A 2 -2.41 -4.24 -8.34
CA LEU A 2 -3.11 -3.15 -7.62
C LEU A 2 -4.60 -3.20 -8.00
N SER A 3 -5.48 -3.07 -7.01
CA SER A 3 -6.92 -3.09 -7.29
C SER A 3 -7.34 -1.80 -7.99
N ASP A 4 -8.41 -1.89 -8.79
CA ASP A 4 -9.00 -0.76 -9.49
C ASP A 4 -9.47 0.36 -8.52
N ARG A 5 -9.91 -0.02 -7.32
CA ARG A 5 -10.21 0.93 -6.23
C ARG A 5 -8.96 1.74 -5.84
N ILE A 6 -7.83 1.05 -5.61
CA ILE A 6 -6.58 1.71 -5.22
C ILE A 6 -6.11 2.61 -6.37
N ALA A 7 -6.14 2.12 -7.60
CA ALA A 7 -5.70 2.89 -8.76
C ALA A 7 -6.48 4.20 -8.95
N ARG A 8 -7.81 4.16 -8.80
CA ARG A 8 -8.62 5.39 -8.81
C ARG A 8 -8.33 6.31 -7.64
N GLY A 9 -8.16 5.77 -6.44
CA GLY A 9 -7.84 6.57 -5.25
C GLY A 9 -6.49 7.29 -5.39
N VAL A 10 -5.50 6.63 -6.00
CA VAL A 10 -4.20 7.24 -6.30
C VAL A 10 -4.35 8.33 -7.37
N ALA A 11 -5.08 8.05 -8.46
CA ALA A 11 -5.32 9.03 -9.51
C ALA A 11 -6.08 10.27 -8.98
N ALA A 12 -6.94 10.11 -7.98
CA ALA A 12 -7.66 11.19 -7.31
C ALA A 12 -6.83 11.88 -6.19
N GLY A 13 -5.61 11.42 -5.91
CA GLY A 13 -4.76 11.94 -4.83
C GLY A 13 -5.23 11.58 -3.41
N GLN A 14 -6.19 10.67 -3.28
CA GLN A 14 -6.77 10.24 -2.00
C GLN A 14 -5.98 9.11 -1.35
N ILE A 15 -5.28 8.31 -2.15
CA ILE A 15 -4.42 7.22 -1.70
C ILE A 15 -3.00 7.55 -2.14
N THR A 16 -2.07 7.59 -1.20
CA THR A 16 -0.65 7.90 -1.44
C THR A 16 0.26 6.77 -0.98
N GLU A 17 -0.26 5.81 -0.22
CA GLU A 17 0.49 4.67 0.29
C GLU A 17 -0.29 3.38 0.08
N THR A 18 0.42 2.26 -0.07
CA THR A 18 -0.17 0.92 -0.02
C THR A 18 0.69 -0.01 0.80
N TYR A 19 0.08 -1.03 1.39
CA TYR A 19 0.77 -1.96 2.28
C TYR A 19 0.64 -3.39 1.75
N PHE A 20 1.75 -4.12 1.75
CA PHE A 20 1.79 -5.52 1.36
C PHE A 20 2.56 -6.35 2.40
N ARG A 21 2.17 -7.61 2.56
CA ARG A 21 3.02 -8.60 3.24
C ARG A 21 3.67 -9.52 2.22
N TRP A 22 5.00 -9.56 2.24
CA TRP A 22 5.80 -10.39 1.36
C TRP A 22 6.93 -11.09 2.13
N PRO A 23 7.39 -12.27 1.67
CA PRO A 23 8.57 -12.92 2.26
C PRO A 23 9.87 -12.14 1.99
N SER A 24 9.89 -11.32 0.94
CA SER A 24 11.01 -10.45 0.56
C SER A 24 10.51 -9.22 -0.22
N PRO A 25 11.32 -8.15 -0.38
CA PRO A 25 10.95 -6.98 -1.17
C PRO A 25 10.63 -7.34 -2.63
N GLN A 26 9.37 -7.16 -3.06
CA GLN A 26 8.94 -7.44 -4.45
C GLN A 26 8.70 -6.19 -5.30
N ALA A 27 8.93 -5.01 -4.72
CA ALA A 27 8.86 -3.73 -5.42
C ALA A 27 10.21 -3.01 -5.32
N ARG A 28 10.40 -1.99 -6.17
CA ARG A 28 11.56 -1.11 -6.13
C ARG A 28 11.11 0.33 -6.35
N PRO A 29 11.67 1.31 -5.62
CA PRO A 29 11.50 2.72 -5.98
C PRO A 29 11.89 2.97 -7.44
N GLY A 30 11.13 3.82 -8.13
CA GLY A 30 11.22 4.08 -9.57
C GLY A 30 10.51 3.04 -10.46
N ALA A 31 10.00 1.94 -9.91
CA ALA A 31 9.21 0.99 -10.68
C ALA A 31 7.84 1.58 -11.03
N ARG A 32 7.36 1.29 -12.24
CA ARG A 32 6.06 1.77 -12.74
C ARG A 32 5.11 0.61 -12.96
N VAL A 33 3.93 0.68 -12.36
CA VAL A 33 2.92 -0.36 -12.39
C VAL A 33 1.75 0.08 -13.26
N PRO A 34 1.48 -0.61 -14.39
CA PRO A 34 0.30 -0.31 -15.20
C PRO A 34 -0.96 -0.72 -14.44
N THR A 35 -1.92 0.19 -14.39
CA THR A 35 -3.24 -0.02 -13.82
C THR A 35 -4.31 0.42 -14.82
N ARG A 36 -5.57 0.06 -14.57
CA ARG A 36 -6.69 0.49 -15.41
C ARG A 36 -6.89 2.01 -15.41
N SER A 37 -6.43 2.70 -14.36
CA SER A 37 -6.54 4.16 -14.22
C SER A 37 -5.29 4.91 -14.68
N GLY A 38 -4.30 4.21 -15.25
CA GLY A 38 -3.04 4.81 -15.70
C GLY A 38 -1.81 4.12 -15.11
N LEU A 39 -0.68 4.81 -15.15
CA LEU A 39 0.61 4.31 -14.66
C LEU A 39 0.88 4.90 -13.28
N ILE A 40 1.15 4.04 -12.29
CA ILE A 40 1.49 4.46 -10.93
C ILE A 40 2.98 4.19 -10.70
N GLU A 41 3.71 5.19 -10.21
CA GLU A 41 5.11 5.06 -9.89
C GLU A 41 5.29 4.74 -8.40
N ILE A 42 6.10 3.73 -8.09
CA ILE A 42 6.47 3.43 -6.72
C ILE A 42 7.63 4.35 -6.36
N THR A 43 7.41 5.30 -5.46
CA THR A 43 8.42 6.29 -5.07
C THR A 43 9.23 5.85 -3.85
N GLY A 44 8.73 4.88 -3.09
CA GLY A 44 9.38 4.40 -1.87
C GLY A 44 8.97 2.99 -1.48
N LEU A 45 9.86 2.32 -0.76
CA LEU A 45 9.62 1.01 -0.16
C LEU A 45 10.30 0.94 1.20
N THR A 46 9.53 0.68 2.25
CA THR A 46 10.05 0.58 3.61
C THR A 46 9.41 -0.59 4.34
N GLN A 47 10.21 -1.41 5.00
CA GLN A 47 9.68 -2.44 5.90
C GLN A 47 9.20 -1.76 7.19
N VAL A 48 7.98 -2.08 7.62
CA VAL A 48 7.35 -1.49 8.81
C VAL A 48 6.77 -2.57 9.71
N ASP A 49 6.66 -2.26 11.00
CA ASP A 49 5.92 -3.10 11.93
C ASP A 49 4.40 -2.83 11.76
N PRO A 50 3.59 -3.84 11.39
CA PRO A 50 2.14 -3.68 11.27
C PRO A 50 1.46 -3.20 12.56
N GLU A 51 2.02 -3.48 13.74
CA GLU A 51 1.45 -3.05 15.02
C GLU A 51 1.63 -1.54 15.25
N THR A 52 2.55 -0.90 14.55
CA THR A 52 2.80 0.56 14.64
C THR A 52 1.92 1.40 13.71
N LEU A 53 1.13 0.77 12.83
CA LEU A 53 0.31 1.47 11.85
C LEU A 53 -0.82 2.28 12.52
N THR A 54 -0.97 3.52 12.11
CA THR A 54 -1.95 4.46 12.69
C THR A 54 -3.19 4.60 11.81
N ASP A 55 -4.23 5.29 12.31
CA ASP A 55 -5.39 5.63 11.48
C ASP A 55 -5.02 6.58 10.34
N ALA A 56 -3.98 7.39 10.51
CA ALA A 56 -3.45 8.24 9.44
C ALA A 56 -2.79 7.41 8.32
N ASP A 57 -2.07 6.33 8.67
CA ASP A 57 -1.56 5.35 7.71
C ASP A 57 -2.70 4.64 6.97
N ALA A 58 -3.75 4.25 7.71
CA ALA A 58 -4.94 3.64 7.15
C ALA A 58 -5.62 4.56 6.12
N ALA A 59 -5.80 5.84 6.47
CA ALA A 59 -6.40 6.83 5.59
C ALA A 59 -5.61 6.99 4.28
N ARG A 60 -4.27 7.09 4.36
CA ARG A 60 -3.39 7.17 3.16
C ARG A 60 -3.44 5.93 2.28
N ALA A 61 -3.83 4.78 2.83
CA ALA A 61 -4.07 3.53 2.11
C ALA A 61 -5.54 3.29 1.71
N GLY A 62 -6.43 4.25 1.96
CA GLY A 62 -7.85 4.15 1.63
C GLY A 62 -8.66 3.24 2.56
N PHE A 63 -8.16 2.98 3.77
CA PHE A 63 -8.86 2.32 4.87
C PHE A 63 -9.41 3.36 5.85
N THR A 64 -10.49 3.00 6.55
CA THR A 64 -11.10 3.89 7.57
C THR A 64 -10.35 3.84 8.90
N THR A 65 -9.77 2.69 9.25
CA THR A 65 -9.11 2.48 10.55
C THR A 65 -7.86 1.62 10.42
N ALA A 66 -6.92 1.83 11.33
CA ALA A 66 -5.69 1.04 11.48
C ALA A 66 -6.01 -0.43 11.74
N ALA A 67 -7.06 -0.71 12.53
CA ALA A 67 -7.53 -2.06 12.75
C ALA A 67 -7.97 -2.74 11.44
N GLY A 68 -8.69 -2.03 10.57
CA GLY A 68 -9.08 -2.53 9.25
C GLY A 68 -7.87 -2.81 8.35
N LEU A 69 -6.88 -1.91 8.34
CA LEU A 69 -5.63 -2.11 7.60
C LEU A 69 -4.86 -3.34 8.11
N ARG A 70 -4.64 -3.45 9.44
CA ARG A 70 -3.97 -4.60 10.06
C ARG A 70 -4.69 -5.91 9.79
N ALA A 71 -6.03 -5.92 9.86
CA ALA A 71 -6.84 -7.09 9.54
C ALA A 71 -6.72 -7.50 8.07
N SER A 72 -6.60 -6.54 7.14
CA SER A 72 -6.30 -6.86 5.74
C SER A 72 -4.93 -7.51 5.57
N LEU A 73 -3.92 -7.02 6.30
CA LEU A 73 -2.54 -7.55 6.23
C LEU A 73 -2.39 -8.94 6.88
N SER A 74 -3.13 -9.23 7.96
CA SER A 74 -3.03 -10.50 8.69
C SER A 74 -3.44 -11.72 7.86
N ARG A 75 -4.20 -11.51 6.77
CA ARG A 75 -4.57 -12.54 5.78
C ARG A 75 -3.37 -13.05 4.98
N HIS A 76 -2.23 -12.36 5.05
CA HIS A 76 -1.02 -12.66 4.30
C HIS A 76 0.16 -12.98 5.23
N ARG A 77 1.27 -13.46 4.68
CA ARG A 77 2.45 -13.90 5.43
C ARG A 77 3.70 -13.14 4.98
N GLY A 78 4.70 -13.10 5.86
CA GLY A 78 5.95 -12.38 5.65
C GLY A 78 5.97 -10.99 6.30
N SER A 79 6.99 -10.23 5.95
CA SER A 79 7.23 -8.87 6.44
C SER A 79 6.26 -7.88 5.83
N THR A 80 5.85 -6.88 6.62
CA THR A 80 4.98 -5.80 6.13
C THR A 80 5.84 -4.72 5.49
N TYR A 81 5.46 -4.33 4.28
CA TYR A 81 6.11 -3.27 3.52
C TYR A 81 5.10 -2.16 3.24
N ARG A 82 5.53 -0.92 3.47
CA ARG A 82 4.87 0.30 3.01
C ARG A 82 5.47 0.69 1.67
N LEU A 83 4.62 0.92 0.69
CA LEU A 83 4.97 1.48 -0.61
C LEU A 83 4.38 2.87 -0.71
N GLN A 84 5.18 3.83 -1.17
CA GLN A 84 4.73 5.17 -1.54
C GLN A 84 4.44 5.17 -3.05
N LEU A 85 3.31 5.77 -3.44
CA LEU A 85 2.75 5.76 -4.80
C LEU A 85 2.68 7.16 -5.43
#